data_AF-A0A518CD54-F1
#
_entry.id   AF-A0A518CD54-F1
#
_cell.length_a   1.000
_cell.length_b   1.000
_cell.length_c   1.000
_cell.angle_alpha   90.00
_cell.angle_beta   90.00
_cell.angle_gamma   90.00
#
_symmetry.space_group_name_H-M   'P 1'
#
loop_
_entity.id
_entity.type
_entity.pdbx_description
1 polymer ?
#
loop_
_entity_poly.entity_id
_entity_poly.type
_entity_poly.pdbx_seq_one_letter_code
_entity_poly.pdbx_strand_id
1 'polypeptide(L)'
;MSTCVKLTGCVILWGALCTASILAQAPAIAQKKEVSDVDALGSHVAIKLLLMNKEAIVLGELAEKKAQSDAVKKFAQEMVAKHGKLEKQLEPLIDSEHLESIESIDTDIRYPRGEPGTQQERADAESIRDNKWVLEGGPKPTAPKDDTSPKKLTKKEDREIEKDVDVVQYQLAAVKDHIQSVVERLDPLEGAEFDKAYLDQTIRAHAWMFAELGAMKVSDQPKLEKLSQQEKKMAEQHLAEARRIRDQLLRGGK
;
A
#
# COMPACT_ATOMS: atom_id res chain seq x y z
N MET A 1 -41.24 50.16 -43.47
CA MET A 1 -42.38 49.30 -43.12
C MET A 1 -42.13 48.86 -41.67
N SER A 2 -42.36 49.68 -40.64
CA SER A 2 -43.63 50.12 -40.02
C SER A 2 -44.60 49.00 -39.65
N THR A 3 -44.69 48.75 -38.33
CA THR A 3 -45.83 48.41 -37.44
C THR A 3 -45.27 47.51 -36.32
N CYS A 4 -45.28 47.80 -35.02
CA CYS A 4 -46.18 48.51 -34.10
C CYS A 4 -47.56 47.86 -33.96
N VAL A 5 -47.70 46.95 -32.99
CA VAL A 5 -48.96 46.64 -32.32
C VAL A 5 -48.67 46.50 -30.81
N LYS A 6 -49.30 47.37 -30.02
CA LYS A 6 -49.48 47.25 -28.57
C LYS A 6 -50.85 46.62 -28.32
N LEU A 7 -50.97 45.74 -27.31
CA LEU A 7 -52.23 45.48 -26.63
C LEU A 7 -52.00 45.11 -25.16
N THR A 8 -52.16 46.14 -24.34
CA THR A 8 -52.99 46.25 -23.13
C THR A 8 -53.43 44.96 -22.39
N GLY A 9 -52.89 44.79 -21.18
CA GLY A 9 -53.67 44.76 -19.93
C GLY A 9 -54.29 43.44 -19.45
N CYS A 10 -53.87 42.96 -18.28
CA CYS A 10 -54.76 42.72 -17.14
C CYS A 10 -53.97 42.51 -15.84
N VAL A 11 -54.42 43.19 -14.79
CA VAL A 11 -53.92 43.14 -13.42
C VAL A 11 -54.54 41.94 -12.73
N ILE A 12 -53.71 41.06 -12.14
CA ILE A 12 -54.10 40.30 -10.93
C ILE A 12 -52.88 40.25 -10.01
N LEU A 13 -52.89 41.12 -8.99
CA LEU A 13 -52.10 40.95 -7.77
C LEU A 13 -52.60 39.70 -7.05
N TRP A 14 -51.75 38.68 -6.91
CA TRP A 14 -51.87 37.70 -5.84
C TRP A 14 -50.71 37.91 -4.88
N GLY A 15 -51.06 38.32 -3.67
CA GLY A 15 -50.12 38.51 -2.58
C GLY A 15 -49.48 37.19 -2.19
N ALA A 16 -48.16 37.10 -2.34
CA ALA A 16 -47.38 36.08 -1.66
C ALA A 16 -47.12 36.56 -0.23
N LEU A 17 -47.81 35.91 0.71
CA LEU A 17 -47.66 36.05 2.14
C LEU A 17 -46.22 35.67 2.53
N CYS A 18 -45.41 36.65 2.90
CA CYS A 18 -44.13 36.42 3.57
C CYS A 18 -44.38 35.78 4.93
N THR A 19 -44.25 34.46 5.02
CA THR A 19 -44.06 33.78 6.30
C THR A 19 -42.56 33.55 6.49
N ALA A 20 -41.95 34.41 7.30
CA ALA A 20 -40.60 34.21 7.80
C ALA A 20 -40.62 33.00 8.74
N SER A 21 -40.34 31.82 8.21
CA SER A 21 -40.03 30.65 9.03
C SER A 21 -38.60 30.82 9.56
N ILE A 22 -38.48 31.29 10.79
CA ILE A 22 -37.25 31.16 11.56
C ILE A 22 -37.12 29.67 11.90
N LEU A 23 -36.45 28.89 11.05
CA LEU A 23 -35.94 27.59 11.46
C LEU A 23 -34.76 27.85 12.41
N ALA A 24 -34.94 27.50 13.67
CA ALA A 24 -33.84 27.34 14.61
C ALA A 24 -32.85 26.33 14.02
N GLN A 25 -31.65 26.77 13.65
CA GLN A 25 -30.55 25.87 13.34
C GLN A 25 -30.18 25.18 14.65
N ALA A 26 -30.57 23.90 14.78
CA ALA A 26 -29.98 23.04 15.77
C ALA A 26 -28.46 23.01 15.55
N PRO A 27 -27.63 23.02 16.61
CA PRO A 27 -26.20 22.90 16.45
C PRO A 27 -25.91 21.59 15.70
N ALA A 28 -25.10 21.69 14.65
CA ALA A 28 -24.56 20.53 13.96
C ALA A 28 -23.88 19.64 15.01
N ILE A 29 -24.54 18.54 15.38
CA ILE A 29 -23.90 17.47 16.15
C ILE A 29 -22.77 17.00 15.25
N ALA A 30 -21.53 17.24 15.68
CA ALA A 30 -20.36 16.69 15.05
C ALA A 30 -20.60 15.19 14.84
N GLN A 31 -20.65 14.76 13.58
CA GLN A 31 -20.73 13.34 13.25
C GLN A 31 -19.49 12.69 13.86
N LYS A 32 -19.71 11.94 14.95
CA LYS A 32 -18.71 11.05 15.52
C LYS A 32 -18.33 10.09 14.40
N LYS A 33 -17.09 10.17 13.92
CA LYS A 33 -16.53 9.28 12.89
C LYS A 33 -16.92 7.85 13.28
N GLU A 34 -17.79 7.22 12.50
CA GLU A 34 -18.20 5.84 12.71
C GLU A 34 -16.93 4.99 12.77
N VAL A 35 -16.83 4.17 13.82
CA VAL A 35 -15.82 3.11 13.91
C VAL A 35 -16.00 2.25 12.67
N SER A 36 -14.92 1.89 11.98
CA SER A 36 -14.98 1.17 10.71
C SER A 36 -15.88 -0.06 10.84
N ASP A 37 -16.74 -0.26 9.84
CA ASP A 37 -17.79 -1.31 9.77
C ASP A 37 -17.22 -2.74 9.61
N VAL A 38 -15.95 -2.94 10.02
CA VAL A 38 -15.17 -4.16 9.85
C VAL A 38 -14.87 -4.78 11.21
N ASP A 39 -15.01 -6.10 11.33
CA ASP A 39 -14.56 -6.82 12.54
C ASP A 39 -13.02 -6.80 12.66
N ALA A 40 -12.50 -7.34 13.77
CA ALA A 40 -11.05 -7.35 14.04
C ALA A 40 -10.22 -8.07 12.95
N LEU A 41 -10.77 -9.12 12.33
CA LEU A 41 -10.13 -9.83 11.22
C LEU A 41 -10.15 -8.98 9.95
N GLY A 42 -11.28 -8.32 9.68
CA GLY A 42 -11.43 -7.38 8.57
C GLY A 42 -10.50 -6.18 8.68
N SER A 43 -10.31 -5.65 9.89
CA SER A 43 -9.34 -4.58 10.15
C SER A 43 -7.91 -5.04 9.87
N HIS A 44 -7.50 -6.22 10.36
CA HIS A 44 -6.18 -6.80 10.06
C HIS A 44 -5.95 -7.00 8.56
N VAL A 45 -6.97 -7.50 7.85
CA VAL A 45 -6.89 -7.66 6.39
C VAL A 45 -6.79 -6.29 5.71
N ALA A 46 -7.58 -5.29 6.09
CA ALA A 46 -7.51 -3.95 5.52
C ALA A 46 -6.15 -3.28 5.73
N ILE A 47 -5.58 -3.40 6.93
CA ILE A 47 -4.23 -2.92 7.27
C ILE A 47 -3.19 -3.59 6.37
N LYS A 48 -3.26 -4.91 6.23
CA LYS A 48 -2.33 -5.66 5.38
C LYS A 48 -2.41 -5.26 3.90
N LEU A 49 -3.62 -5.08 3.38
CA LEU A 49 -3.82 -4.57 2.01
C LEU A 49 -3.20 -3.18 1.85
N LEU A 50 -3.43 -2.28 2.81
CA LEU A 50 -2.87 -0.94 2.74
C LEU A 50 -1.33 -0.96 2.79
N LEU A 51 -0.74 -1.81 3.64
CA LEU A 51 0.72 -1.98 3.71
C LEU A 51 1.33 -2.48 2.39
N MET A 52 0.74 -3.51 1.77
CA MET A 52 1.19 -3.99 0.44
C MET A 52 1.03 -2.91 -0.64
N ASN A 53 -0.05 -2.13 -0.56
CA ASN A 53 -0.31 -1.03 -1.45
C ASN A 53 0.71 0.11 -1.30
N LYS A 54 1.16 0.41 -0.08
CA LYS A 54 2.21 1.41 0.20
C LYS A 54 3.54 1.03 -0.45
N GLU A 55 3.96 -0.24 -0.39
CA GLU A 55 5.17 -0.68 -1.10
C GLU A 55 5.10 -0.34 -2.59
N ALA A 56 3.95 -0.63 -3.24
CA ALA A 56 3.77 -0.36 -4.67
C ALA A 56 3.85 1.14 -5.00
N ILE A 57 3.33 2.01 -4.13
CA ILE A 57 3.41 3.47 -4.30
C ILE A 57 4.86 3.93 -4.17
N VAL A 58 5.54 3.61 -3.05
CA VAL A 58 6.90 4.08 -2.78
C VAL A 58 7.88 3.65 -3.88
N LEU A 59 7.83 2.37 -4.28
CA LEU A 59 8.71 1.86 -5.33
C LEU A 59 8.34 2.40 -6.71
N GLY A 60 7.06 2.65 -6.96
CA GLY A 60 6.58 3.32 -8.16
C GLY A 60 7.16 4.74 -8.28
N GLU A 61 7.06 5.54 -7.23
CA GLU A 61 7.62 6.90 -7.20
C GLU A 61 9.13 6.93 -7.37
N LEU A 62 9.85 5.96 -6.79
CA LEU A 62 11.28 5.80 -7.02
C LEU A 62 11.57 5.55 -8.52
N ALA A 63 10.79 4.68 -9.15
CA ALA A 63 10.94 4.36 -10.57
C ALA A 63 10.55 5.52 -11.49
N GLU A 64 9.54 6.34 -11.15
CA GLU A 64 9.23 7.56 -11.91
C GLU A 64 10.44 8.50 -12.02
N LYS A 65 11.23 8.59 -10.93
CA LYS A 65 12.40 9.48 -10.83
C LYS A 65 13.64 8.88 -11.49
N LYS A 66 13.86 7.57 -11.37
CA LYS A 66 15.14 6.93 -11.73
C LYS A 66 15.11 6.09 -13.00
N ALA A 67 13.95 5.60 -13.44
CA ALA A 67 13.90 4.74 -14.62
C ALA A 67 14.48 5.45 -15.84
N GLN A 68 15.12 4.71 -16.74
CA GLN A 68 15.63 5.26 -18.00
C GLN A 68 14.64 4.99 -19.14
N SER A 69 14.04 3.80 -19.16
CA SER A 69 13.04 3.43 -20.15
C SER A 69 11.72 4.17 -19.96
N ASP A 70 11.24 4.80 -21.03
CA ASP A 70 9.92 5.44 -21.04
C ASP A 70 8.79 4.45 -20.72
N ALA A 71 8.92 3.19 -21.14
CA ALA A 71 7.96 2.14 -20.81
C ALA A 71 7.93 1.85 -19.31
N VAL A 72 9.10 1.81 -18.66
CA VAL A 72 9.19 1.61 -17.20
C VAL A 72 8.66 2.81 -16.44
N LYS A 73 9.01 4.05 -16.86
CA LYS A 73 8.45 5.28 -16.27
C LYS A 73 6.93 5.31 -16.35
N LYS A 74 6.37 5.05 -17.53
CA LYS A 74 4.91 5.05 -17.72
C LYS A 74 4.24 3.98 -16.87
N PHE A 75 4.83 2.79 -16.82
CA PHE A 75 4.32 1.72 -15.97
C PHE A 75 4.35 2.12 -14.49
N ALA A 76 5.44 2.71 -14.00
CA ALA A 76 5.55 3.23 -12.64
C ALA A 76 4.50 4.31 -12.33
N GLN A 77 4.23 5.24 -13.26
CA GLN A 77 3.15 6.23 -13.11
C GLN A 77 1.77 5.58 -12.99
N GLU A 78 1.51 4.55 -13.78
CA GLU A 78 0.26 3.80 -13.68
C GLU A 78 0.15 3.03 -12.35
N MET A 79 1.27 2.50 -11.83
CA MET A 79 1.34 1.88 -10.51
C MET A 79 0.92 2.87 -9.42
N VAL A 80 1.61 4.02 -9.33
CA VAL A 80 1.34 5.06 -8.33
C VAL A 80 -0.12 5.53 -8.41
N ALA A 81 -0.63 5.80 -9.61
CA ALA A 81 -1.99 6.29 -9.79
C ALA A 81 -3.07 5.27 -9.37
N LYS A 82 -2.90 3.99 -9.73
CA LYS A 82 -3.89 2.94 -9.40
C LYS A 82 -3.84 2.56 -7.93
N HIS A 83 -2.63 2.42 -7.37
CA HIS A 83 -2.45 2.12 -5.96
C HIS A 83 -2.86 3.28 -5.05
N GLY A 84 -2.57 4.54 -5.42
CA GLY A 84 -3.07 5.72 -4.69
C GLY A 84 -4.60 5.87 -4.73
N LYS A 85 -5.27 5.31 -5.76
CA LYS A 85 -6.74 5.23 -5.78
C LYS A 85 -7.26 4.11 -4.87
N LEU A 86 -6.54 2.99 -4.76
CA LEU A 86 -6.92 1.88 -3.89
C LEU A 86 -6.70 2.23 -2.41
N GLU A 87 -5.58 2.88 -2.09
CA GLU A 87 -5.27 3.48 -0.79
C GLU A 87 -6.46 4.24 -0.20
N LYS A 88 -6.95 5.25 -0.93
CA LYS A 88 -8.10 6.08 -0.51
C LYS A 88 -9.39 5.29 -0.24
N GLN A 89 -9.52 4.09 -0.81
CA GLN A 89 -10.66 3.20 -0.56
C GLN A 89 -10.46 2.32 0.69
N LEU A 90 -9.20 2.04 1.05
CA LEU A 90 -8.80 1.26 2.22
C LEU A 90 -8.74 2.12 3.49
N GLU A 91 -8.29 3.38 3.41
CA GLU A 91 -8.17 4.30 4.56
C GLU A 91 -9.41 4.33 5.48
N PRO A 92 -10.66 4.38 4.98
CA PRO A 92 -11.84 4.45 5.86
C PRO A 92 -12.11 3.16 6.65
N LEU A 93 -11.39 2.07 6.36
CA LEU A 93 -11.53 0.78 7.05
C LEU A 93 -10.57 0.63 8.24
N ILE A 94 -9.61 1.56 8.36
CA ILE A 94 -8.52 1.51 9.34
C ILE A 94 -8.76 2.62 10.37
N ASP A 95 -8.50 2.32 11.64
CA ASP A 95 -8.57 3.34 12.69
C ASP A 95 -7.44 4.38 12.52
N SER A 96 -7.61 5.54 13.16
CA SER A 96 -6.68 6.66 12.96
C SER A 96 -5.26 6.40 13.44
N GLU A 97 -5.08 5.59 14.48
CA GLU A 97 -3.76 5.33 15.07
C GLU A 97 -2.90 4.48 14.12
N HIS A 98 -3.49 3.40 13.59
CA HIS A 98 -2.81 2.59 12.58
C HIS A 98 -2.63 3.35 11.27
N LEU A 99 -3.61 4.15 10.85
CA LEU A 99 -3.51 4.92 9.62
C LEU A 99 -2.35 5.92 9.66
N GLU A 100 -2.19 6.68 10.75
CA GLU A 100 -1.07 7.62 10.93
C GLU A 100 0.28 6.90 10.83
N SER A 101 0.39 5.72 11.45
CA SER A 101 1.61 4.91 11.41
C SER A 101 1.93 4.36 10.02
N ILE A 102 0.91 4.06 9.21
CA ILE A 102 1.08 3.57 7.83
C ILE A 102 1.40 4.72 6.88
N GLU A 103 0.78 5.89 7.05
CA GLU A 103 1.07 7.09 6.26
C GLU A 103 2.52 7.58 6.47
N SER A 104 3.09 7.39 7.67
CA SER A 104 4.47 7.80 7.95
C SER A 104 5.52 6.99 7.19
N ILE A 105 5.17 5.81 6.65
CA ILE A 105 6.11 4.95 5.90
C ILE A 105 6.78 5.76 4.79
N ASP A 106 6.00 6.45 3.96
CA ASP A 106 6.50 7.18 2.79
C ASP A 106 7.55 8.25 3.16
N THR A 107 7.36 8.89 4.32
CA THR A 107 8.26 9.91 4.85
C THR A 107 9.46 9.34 5.61
N ASP A 108 9.31 8.15 6.18
CA ASP A 108 10.33 7.51 7.02
C ASP A 108 11.35 6.71 6.21
N ILE A 109 11.02 6.32 4.98
CA ILE A 109 11.97 5.67 4.08
C ILE A 109 13.13 6.64 3.83
N ARG A 110 14.30 6.24 4.33
CA ARG A 110 15.54 6.99 4.12
C ARG A 110 16.06 6.65 2.74
N TYR A 111 15.88 7.55 1.78
CA TYR A 111 16.70 7.52 0.58
C TYR A 111 18.15 7.73 1.02
N PRO A 112 19.07 6.78 0.78
CA PRO A 112 20.44 6.91 1.22
C PRO A 112 21.10 8.08 0.48
N ARG A 113 21.07 9.25 1.11
CA ARG A 113 21.84 10.41 0.65
C ARG A 113 23.30 10.19 1.07
N GLY A 114 24.01 9.34 0.32
CA GLY A 114 25.47 9.47 0.16
C GLY A 114 26.42 8.67 1.05
N GLU A 115 26.06 7.48 1.55
CA GLU A 115 27.06 6.53 2.08
C GLU A 115 26.82 5.17 1.42
N PRO A 116 27.74 4.67 0.57
CA PRO A 116 27.62 3.32 0.04
C PRO A 116 27.70 2.33 1.20
N GLY A 117 26.66 1.51 1.37
CA GLY A 117 26.71 0.34 2.24
C GLY A 117 27.99 -0.45 2.01
N THR A 118 28.52 -1.02 3.08
CA THR A 118 29.77 -1.77 3.09
C THR A 118 29.76 -2.85 2.01
N GLN A 119 30.94 -3.25 1.54
CA GLN A 119 31.04 -4.36 0.57
C GLN A 119 30.35 -5.64 1.07
N GLN A 120 30.29 -5.83 2.39
CA GLN A 120 29.58 -6.95 3.02
C GLN A 120 28.06 -6.84 2.86
N GLU A 121 27.47 -5.67 3.13
CA GLU A 121 26.03 -5.45 2.96
C GLU A 121 25.59 -5.60 1.49
N ARG A 122 26.45 -5.18 0.55
CA ARG A 122 26.24 -5.42 -0.88
C ARG A 122 26.31 -6.91 -1.24
N ALA A 123 27.32 -7.63 -0.73
CA ALA A 123 27.46 -9.06 -0.96
C ALA A 123 26.30 -9.86 -0.33
N ASP A 124 25.81 -9.44 0.84
CA ASP A 124 24.69 -10.07 1.52
C ASP A 124 23.39 -9.85 0.73
N ALA A 125 23.14 -8.64 0.23
CA ALA A 125 22.01 -8.34 -0.66
C ALA A 125 22.07 -9.14 -1.98
N GLU A 126 23.26 -9.36 -2.54
CA GLU A 126 23.46 -10.23 -3.70
C GLU A 126 23.25 -11.71 -3.38
N SER A 127 23.61 -12.17 -2.17
CA SER A 127 23.36 -13.57 -1.75
C SER A 127 21.87 -13.87 -1.53
N ILE A 128 21.10 -12.86 -1.12
CA ILE A 128 19.63 -12.92 -0.99
C ILE A 128 18.98 -12.95 -2.38
N ARG A 129 19.51 -12.18 -3.36
CA ARG A 129 19.06 -12.16 -4.76
C ARG A 129 19.06 -13.56 -5.40
N ASP A 130 20.04 -14.39 -5.07
CA ASP A 130 20.23 -15.71 -5.69
C ASP A 130 19.56 -16.85 -4.90
N ASN A 131 18.74 -16.55 -3.87
CA ASN A 131 18.18 -17.53 -2.92
C ASN A 131 19.23 -18.46 -2.26
N LYS A 132 20.52 -18.14 -2.38
CA LYS A 132 21.63 -18.96 -1.89
C LYS A 132 21.57 -19.11 -0.38
N TRP A 133 21.13 -18.08 0.33
CA TRP A 133 20.96 -18.08 1.78
C TRP A 133 19.93 -19.11 2.28
N VAL A 134 18.82 -19.27 1.56
CA VAL A 134 17.73 -20.22 1.88
C VAL A 134 18.10 -21.65 1.46
N LEU A 135 18.85 -21.81 0.37
CA LEU A 135 19.19 -23.13 -0.19
C LEU A 135 20.46 -23.75 0.40
N GLU A 136 21.43 -22.95 0.86
CA GLU A 136 22.72 -23.44 1.38
C GLU A 136 22.83 -23.35 2.91
N GLY A 137 21.80 -22.87 3.61
CA GLY A 137 21.78 -22.81 5.08
C GLY A 137 22.88 -21.92 5.64
N GLY A 138 22.80 -20.61 5.34
CA GLY A 138 23.77 -19.59 5.77
C GLY A 138 24.12 -19.63 7.27
N PRO A 139 25.22 -18.97 7.69
CA PRO A 139 25.68 -19.02 9.07
C PRO A 139 24.55 -18.64 10.02
N LYS A 140 24.20 -19.59 10.91
CA LYS A 140 23.17 -19.36 11.93
C LYS A 140 23.53 -18.07 12.68
N PRO A 141 22.56 -17.16 12.90
CA PRO A 141 22.73 -16.07 13.87
C PRO A 141 23.27 -16.69 15.14
N THR A 142 24.43 -16.22 15.61
CA THR A 142 24.97 -16.69 16.88
C THR A 142 23.99 -16.30 17.96
N ALA A 143 23.26 -17.29 18.48
CA ALA A 143 22.38 -17.10 19.62
C ALA A 143 23.19 -16.45 20.76
N PRO A 144 22.60 -15.51 21.52
CA PRO A 144 23.16 -15.12 22.80
C PRO A 144 23.44 -16.39 23.60
N LYS A 145 24.69 -16.56 24.03
CA LYS A 145 25.06 -17.68 24.90
C LYS A 145 24.43 -17.44 26.25
N ASP A 146 23.21 -17.93 26.45
CA ASP A 146 22.64 -18.09 27.78
C ASP A 146 22.26 -19.55 27.98
N ASP A 147 22.94 -20.17 28.95
CA ASP A 147 22.95 -21.60 29.24
C ASP A 147 21.74 -22.01 30.08
N THR A 148 20.54 -21.81 29.53
CA THR A 148 19.31 -22.27 30.18
C THR A 148 18.60 -23.30 29.32
N SER A 149 18.71 -24.56 29.74
CA SER A 149 17.92 -25.67 29.22
C SER A 149 16.41 -25.33 29.26
N PRO A 150 15.60 -25.72 28.26
CA PRO A 150 14.21 -25.31 28.19
C PRO A 150 13.42 -25.92 29.35
N LYS A 151 12.97 -25.05 30.24
CA LYS A 151 12.08 -25.39 31.35
C LYS A 151 10.72 -25.76 30.75
N LYS A 152 10.22 -26.95 31.08
CA LYS A 152 8.89 -27.41 30.63
C LYS A 152 7.82 -26.51 31.27
N LEU A 153 7.21 -25.65 30.45
CA LEU A 153 6.21 -24.67 30.88
C LEU A 153 4.94 -25.36 31.42
N THR A 154 4.37 -24.76 32.45
CA THR A 154 3.13 -25.19 33.11
C THR A 154 1.92 -24.44 32.52
N LYS A 155 0.73 -25.06 32.58
CA LYS A 155 -0.57 -24.54 32.07
C LYS A 155 -0.98 -23.12 32.50
N LYS A 156 -0.26 -22.50 33.45
CA LYS A 156 -0.48 -21.12 33.90
C LYS A 156 0.39 -20.14 33.12
N GLU A 157 1.58 -20.55 32.70
CA GLU A 157 2.47 -19.77 31.83
C GLU A 157 1.93 -19.69 30.40
N ASP A 158 1.18 -20.70 29.93
CA ASP A 158 0.41 -20.63 28.68
C ASP A 158 -0.63 -19.48 28.65
N ARG A 159 -1.07 -18.99 29.82
CA ARG A 159 -2.03 -17.87 29.91
C ARG A 159 -1.38 -16.50 30.11
N GLU A 160 -0.09 -16.43 30.41
CA GLU A 160 0.66 -15.17 30.51
C GLU A 160 1.50 -14.88 29.26
N ILE A 161 1.62 -15.84 28.35
CA ILE A 161 2.21 -15.66 27.00
C ILE A 161 1.22 -14.98 26.03
N GLU A 162 -0.02 -14.77 26.46
CA GLU A 162 -1.06 -13.99 25.78
C GLU A 162 -0.90 -12.48 26.02
N LYS A 163 0.34 -11.98 26.19
CA LYS A 163 0.60 -10.55 25.99
C LYS A 163 0.47 -10.33 24.49
N ASP A 164 -0.66 -9.76 24.09
CA ASP A 164 -0.99 -9.28 22.76
C ASP A 164 0.28 -8.88 22.01
N VAL A 165 0.83 -9.82 21.23
CA VAL A 165 1.81 -9.45 20.21
C VAL A 165 1.00 -8.62 19.26
N ASP A 166 1.29 -7.33 19.22
CA ASP A 166 0.67 -6.42 18.29
C ASP A 166 1.12 -6.82 16.87
N VAL A 167 0.37 -7.76 16.29
CA VAL A 167 0.63 -8.35 14.98
C VAL A 167 0.69 -7.25 13.92
N VAL A 168 -0.07 -6.17 14.12
CA VAL A 168 -0.05 -5.01 13.24
C VAL A 168 1.28 -4.28 13.33
N GLN A 169 1.80 -4.02 14.53
CA GLN A 169 3.11 -3.37 14.68
C GLN A 169 4.25 -4.20 14.07
N TYR A 170 4.22 -5.52 14.23
CA TYR A 170 5.18 -6.40 13.57
C TYR A 170 5.07 -6.32 12.04
N GLN A 171 3.85 -6.34 11.49
CA GLN A 171 3.61 -6.22 10.04
C GLN A 171 4.09 -4.87 9.50
N LEU A 172 3.80 -3.79 10.22
CA LEU A 172 4.24 -2.45 9.88
C LEU A 172 5.76 -2.37 9.82
N ALA A 173 6.45 -2.84 10.86
CA ALA A 173 7.91 -2.85 10.93
C ALA A 173 8.50 -3.70 9.79
N ALA A 174 7.97 -4.89 9.55
CA ALA A 174 8.44 -5.79 8.49
C ALA A 174 8.29 -5.15 7.09
N VAL A 175 7.18 -4.47 6.82
CA VAL A 175 6.93 -3.81 5.54
C VAL A 175 7.84 -2.59 5.38
N LYS A 176 8.00 -1.79 6.43
CA LYS A 176 8.92 -0.64 6.44
C LYS A 176 10.36 -1.08 6.16
N ASP A 177 10.85 -2.10 6.86
CA ASP A 177 12.19 -2.65 6.66
C ASP A 177 12.35 -3.26 5.26
N HIS A 178 11.30 -3.94 4.75
CA HIS A 178 11.31 -4.46 3.39
C HIS A 178 11.45 -3.35 2.35
N ILE A 179 10.61 -2.31 2.43
CA ILE A 179 10.65 -1.17 1.51
C ILE A 179 12.03 -0.50 1.58
N GLN A 180 12.54 -0.26 2.78
CA GLN A 180 13.87 0.34 2.98
C GLN A 180 14.96 -0.50 2.31
N SER A 181 14.99 -1.82 2.53
CA SER A 181 15.97 -2.73 1.92
C SER A 181 15.87 -2.73 0.38
N VAL A 182 14.66 -2.70 -0.17
CA VAL A 182 14.45 -2.62 -1.62
C VAL A 182 14.93 -1.28 -2.17
N VAL A 183 14.63 -0.17 -1.51
CA VAL A 183 15.09 1.16 -1.91
C VAL A 183 16.62 1.22 -1.87
N GLU A 184 17.26 0.75 -0.80
CA GLU A 184 18.73 0.70 -0.70
C GLU A 184 19.38 -0.15 -1.80
N ARG A 185 18.72 -1.24 -2.20
CA ARG A 185 19.19 -2.09 -3.30
C ARG A 185 19.01 -1.44 -4.67
N LEU A 186 17.91 -0.71 -4.87
CA LEU A 186 17.60 -0.08 -6.16
C LEU A 186 18.29 1.27 -6.34
N ASP A 187 18.55 2.01 -5.28
CA ASP A 187 19.10 3.36 -5.36
C ASP A 187 20.48 3.48 -6.04
N PRO A 188 21.47 2.60 -5.81
CA PRO A 188 22.75 2.71 -6.50
C PRO A 188 22.67 2.27 -7.98
N LEU A 189 21.55 1.68 -8.42
CA LEU A 189 21.38 1.25 -9.79
C LEU A 189 20.92 2.42 -10.66
N GLU A 190 21.42 2.44 -11.89
CA GLU A 190 21.04 3.42 -12.89
C GLU A 190 20.70 2.74 -14.22
N GLY A 191 19.98 3.48 -15.06
CA GLY A 191 19.74 3.08 -16.43
C GLY A 191 19.02 1.74 -16.59
N ALA A 192 19.50 0.94 -17.55
CA ALA A 192 18.92 -0.36 -17.86
C ALA A 192 19.03 -1.37 -16.69
N GLU A 193 20.00 -1.22 -15.79
CA GLU A 193 20.12 -2.08 -14.61
C GLU A 193 19.04 -1.77 -13.58
N PHE A 194 18.79 -0.47 -13.32
CA PHE A 194 17.67 -0.03 -12.49
C PHE A 194 16.34 -0.52 -13.05
N ASP A 195 16.10 -0.30 -14.35
CA ASP A 195 14.85 -0.67 -15.01
C ASP A 195 14.53 -2.16 -14.85
N LYS A 196 15.52 -3.04 -15.04
CA LYS A 196 15.37 -4.49 -14.87
C LYS A 196 15.11 -4.85 -13.41
N ALA A 197 15.91 -4.30 -12.48
CA ALA A 197 15.82 -4.63 -11.07
C ALA A 197 14.48 -4.18 -10.45
N TYR A 198 13.95 -3.03 -10.88
CA TYR A 198 12.62 -2.57 -10.52
C TYR A 198 11.53 -3.52 -11.04
N LEU A 199 11.54 -3.86 -12.33
CA LEU A 199 10.55 -4.79 -12.91
C LEU A 199 10.60 -6.17 -12.24
N ASP A 200 11.79 -6.69 -11.93
CA ASP A 200 11.92 -7.97 -11.24
C ASP A 200 11.39 -7.92 -9.80
N GLN A 201 11.59 -6.81 -9.09
CA GLN A 201 10.96 -6.60 -7.78
C GLN A 201 9.43 -6.58 -7.90
N THR A 202 8.90 -5.79 -8.85
CA THR A 202 7.46 -5.70 -9.08
C THR A 202 6.86 -7.07 -9.42
N ILE A 203 7.54 -7.88 -10.24
CA ILE A 203 7.09 -9.25 -10.57
C ILE A 203 7.02 -10.13 -9.33
N ARG A 204 8.04 -10.09 -8.45
CA ARG A 204 8.05 -10.91 -7.21
C ARG A 204 6.95 -10.46 -6.24
N ALA A 205 6.88 -9.16 -5.96
CA ALA A 205 5.88 -8.60 -5.04
C ALA A 205 4.46 -8.91 -5.49
N HIS A 206 4.14 -8.71 -6.77
CA HIS A 206 2.78 -8.96 -7.27
C HIS A 206 2.43 -10.44 -7.39
N ALA A 207 3.40 -11.32 -7.68
CA ALA A 207 3.17 -12.76 -7.64
C ALA A 207 2.85 -13.24 -6.22
N TRP A 208 3.57 -12.72 -5.21
CA TRP A 208 3.29 -12.99 -3.80
C TRP A 208 1.92 -12.44 -3.39
N MET A 209 1.63 -11.17 -3.68
CA MET A 209 0.36 -10.53 -3.37
C MET A 209 -0.82 -11.28 -3.98
N PHE A 210 -0.74 -11.72 -5.24
CA PHE A 210 -1.78 -12.52 -5.87
C PHE A 210 -2.02 -13.85 -5.15
N ALA A 211 -0.95 -14.54 -4.76
CA ALA A 211 -1.05 -15.81 -4.03
C ALA A 211 -1.67 -15.59 -2.64
N GLU A 212 -1.24 -14.53 -1.96
CA GLU A 212 -1.71 -14.18 -0.63
C GLU A 212 -3.20 -13.81 -0.64
N LEU A 213 -3.63 -12.94 -1.55
CA LEU A 213 -5.05 -12.61 -1.77
C LEU A 213 -5.88 -13.83 -2.16
N GLY A 214 -5.27 -14.82 -2.83
CA GLY A 214 -5.92 -16.10 -3.11
C GLY A 214 -6.11 -17.00 -1.88
N ALA A 215 -5.26 -16.84 -0.86
CA ALA A 215 -5.31 -17.61 0.38
C ALA A 215 -6.10 -16.90 1.50
N MET A 216 -6.21 -15.57 1.44
CA MET A 216 -6.99 -14.80 2.39
C MET A 216 -8.46 -15.23 2.33
N LYS A 217 -8.98 -15.70 3.45
CA LYS A 217 -10.43 -15.73 3.67
C LYS A 217 -10.85 -14.31 4.00
N VAL A 218 -11.18 -13.55 2.96
CA VAL A 218 -11.81 -12.26 3.17
C VAL A 218 -13.20 -12.58 3.72
N SER A 219 -13.46 -12.07 4.92
CA SER A 219 -14.61 -12.38 5.75
C SER A 219 -15.95 -12.03 5.06
N ASP A 220 -17.06 -12.28 5.74
CA ASP A 220 -18.44 -11.92 5.32
C ASP A 220 -18.68 -10.40 5.19
N GLN A 221 -17.66 -9.60 4.86
CA GLN A 221 -17.65 -8.15 4.73
C GLN A 221 -17.57 -7.75 3.24
N PRO A 222 -18.70 -7.43 2.58
CA PRO A 222 -18.77 -7.27 1.13
C PRO A 222 -17.85 -6.19 0.56
N LYS A 223 -17.62 -5.12 1.33
CA LYS A 223 -16.72 -4.02 0.92
C LYS A 223 -15.28 -4.49 0.85
N LEU A 224 -14.81 -5.21 1.87
CA LEU A 224 -13.43 -5.70 1.93
C LEU A 224 -13.18 -6.79 0.90
N GLU A 225 -14.14 -7.69 0.68
CA GLU A 225 -14.07 -8.69 -0.39
C GLU A 225 -13.94 -8.03 -1.76
N LYS A 226 -14.75 -7.01 -2.04
CA LYS A 226 -14.65 -6.26 -3.30
C LYS A 226 -13.28 -5.61 -3.49
N LEU A 227 -12.71 -5.03 -2.43
CA LEU A 227 -11.39 -4.39 -2.49
C LEU A 227 -10.28 -5.42 -2.69
N SER A 228 -10.31 -6.54 -1.98
CA SER A 228 -9.38 -7.65 -2.16
C SER A 228 -9.42 -8.21 -3.59
N GLN A 229 -10.62 -8.42 -4.16
CA GLN A 229 -10.75 -8.86 -5.57
C GLN A 229 -10.26 -7.81 -6.56
N GLN A 230 -10.49 -6.52 -6.29
CA GLN A 230 -9.96 -5.43 -7.12
C GLN A 230 -8.43 -5.41 -7.11
N GLU A 231 -7.81 -5.56 -5.94
CA GLU A 231 -6.37 -5.60 -5.77
C GLU A 231 -5.75 -6.84 -6.41
N LYS A 232 -6.39 -8.01 -6.28
CA LYS A 232 -5.95 -9.25 -6.91
C LYS A 232 -5.92 -9.13 -8.43
N LYS A 233 -6.98 -8.57 -9.02
CA LYS A 233 -7.05 -8.31 -10.46
C LYS A 233 -5.98 -7.32 -10.90
N MET A 234 -5.76 -6.27 -10.10
CA MET A 234 -4.71 -5.29 -10.36
C MET A 234 -3.33 -5.97 -10.34
N ALA A 235 -3.08 -6.85 -9.38
CA ALA A 235 -1.83 -7.59 -9.26
C ALA A 235 -1.53 -8.47 -10.46
N GLU A 236 -2.54 -9.20 -10.95
CA GLU A 236 -2.43 -10.02 -12.14
C GLU A 236 -2.10 -9.17 -13.39
N GLN A 237 -2.77 -8.03 -13.55
CA GLN A 237 -2.52 -7.11 -14.65
C GLN A 237 -1.11 -6.53 -14.61
N HIS A 238 -0.66 -6.07 -13.44
CA HIS A 238 0.67 -5.50 -13.25
C HIS A 238 1.77 -6.55 -13.45
N LEU A 239 1.56 -7.78 -12.98
CA LEU A 239 2.48 -8.89 -13.21
C LEU A 239 2.66 -9.19 -14.70
N ALA A 240 1.56 -9.24 -15.46
CA ALA A 240 1.61 -9.49 -16.90
C ALA A 240 2.35 -8.35 -17.64
N GLU A 241 2.05 -7.10 -17.29
CA GLU A 241 2.67 -5.94 -17.93
C GLU A 241 4.16 -5.81 -17.58
N ALA A 242 4.54 -6.00 -16.32
CA ALA A 242 5.94 -5.98 -15.90
C ALA A 242 6.78 -7.04 -16.63
N ARG A 243 6.25 -8.26 -16.79
CA ARG A 243 6.89 -9.32 -17.59
C ARG A 243 7.05 -8.91 -19.05
N ARG A 244 5.98 -8.35 -19.65
CA ARG A 244 6.00 -7.88 -21.04
C ARG A 244 7.08 -6.83 -21.28
N ILE A 245 7.16 -5.82 -20.40
CA ILE A 245 8.17 -4.75 -20.49
C ILE A 245 9.58 -5.33 -20.30
N ARG A 246 9.78 -6.18 -19.29
CA ARG A 246 11.09 -6.82 -19.03
C ARG A 246 11.59 -7.60 -20.25
N ASP A 247 10.71 -8.37 -20.89
CA ASP A 247 11.05 -9.13 -22.09
C ASP A 247 11.39 -8.22 -23.29
N GLN A 248 10.76 -7.05 -23.39
CA GLN A 248 11.13 -6.03 -24.39
C GLN A 248 12.51 -5.46 -24.13
N LEU A 249 12.83 -5.11 -22.88
CA LEU A 249 14.16 -4.61 -22.50
C LEU A 249 15.27 -5.64 -22.75
N LEU A 250 14.99 -6.93 -22.57
CA LEU A 250 15.96 -8.01 -22.87
C LEU A 250 16.19 -8.22 -24.36
N ARG A 251 15.19 -7.94 -25.20
CA ARG A 251 15.30 -8.05 -26.66
C ARG A 251 15.93 -6.81 -27.32
N GLY A 252 15.65 -5.61 -26.80
CA GLY A 252 16.17 -4.36 -27.35
C GLY A 252 17.61 -4.02 -26.92
N GLY A 253 18.17 -4.76 -25.96
CA GLY A 253 19.58 -4.63 -25.54
C GLY A 253 20.53 -5.62 -26.23
N LYS A 254 20.07 -6.35 -27.26
CA LYS A 254 20.89 -7.15 -28.17
C LYS A 254 21.09 -6.40 -29.47
#